data_AF-A0A967GJK2-F1
#
_entry.id   AF-A0A967GJK2-F1
#
_cell.length_a   1.000
_cell.length_b   1.000
_cell.length_c   1.000
_cell.angle_alpha   90.00
_cell.angle_beta   90.00
_cell.angle_gamma   90.00
#
_symmetry.space_group_name_H-M   'P 1'
#
loop_
_entity.id
_entity.type
_entity.pdbx_description
1 polymer ?
#
loop_
_entity_poly.entity_id
_entity_poly.type
_entity_poly.pdbx_seq_one_letter_code
_entity_poly.pdbx_strand_id
1 'polypeptide(L)'
;MFDKLAAGTARRIDKDGQVFSRIHVEDIATVLEASIVKPRAGAIYNVADDEPAAPGDVVAHAAEMIGVAPPPEIDFEDADLSPMARSFYQGSRKIGNALIKSELGVALRYPTYRDGLKALMPKSLTTGTSTSR
;
A
#
# COMPACT_ATOMS: atom_id res chain seq x y z
N MET A 1 -8.41 0.93 -4.61
CA MET A 1 -8.72 1.18 -3.18
C MET A 1 -9.99 2.00 -3.08
N PHE A 2 -9.96 3.26 -3.53
CA PHE A 2 -11.09 4.19 -3.46
C PHE A 2 -12.36 3.67 -4.15
N ASP A 3 -12.26 3.02 -5.31
CA ASP A 3 -13.45 2.45 -5.98
C ASP A 3 -14.18 1.41 -5.13
N LYS A 4 -13.44 0.60 -4.36
CA LYS A 4 -14.03 -0.39 -3.45
C LYS A 4 -14.73 0.28 -2.27
N LEU A 5 -14.17 1.38 -1.76
CA LEU A 5 -14.81 2.18 -0.72
C LEU A 5 -16.08 2.85 -1.25
N ALA A 6 -16.01 3.49 -2.42
CA ALA A 6 -17.17 4.11 -3.07
C ALA A 6 -18.28 3.11 -3.39
N ALA A 7 -17.92 1.88 -3.76
CA ALA A 7 -18.87 0.79 -4.02
C ALA A 7 -19.35 0.06 -2.75
N GLY A 8 -18.85 0.39 -1.55
CA GLY A 8 -19.20 -0.32 -0.31
C GLY A 8 -18.73 -1.78 -0.25
N THR A 9 -17.73 -2.16 -1.06
CA THR A 9 -17.18 -3.53 -1.14
C THR A 9 -15.81 -3.66 -0.50
N ALA A 10 -15.27 -2.57 0.06
CA ALA A 10 -14.05 -2.61 0.86
C ALA A 10 -14.28 -3.42 2.14
N ARG A 11 -13.28 -4.20 2.54
CA ARG A 11 -13.32 -5.03 3.74
C ARG A 11 -12.12 -4.71 4.62
N ARG A 12 -12.33 -4.63 5.93
CA ARG A 12 -11.29 -4.48 6.95
C ARG A 12 -11.19 -5.81 7.69
N ILE A 13 -10.22 -6.62 7.30
CA ILE A 13 -9.97 -7.91 7.93
C ILE A 13 -8.91 -7.67 8.99
N ASP A 14 -9.26 -7.98 10.24
CA ASP A 14 -8.33 -7.90 11.35
C ASP A 14 -7.72 -9.28 11.61
N LYS A 15 -6.39 -9.30 11.65
CA LYS A 15 -5.59 -10.45 12.05
C LYS A 15 -4.42 -9.92 12.83
N ASP A 16 -4.36 -10.28 14.10
CA ASP A 16 -3.31 -9.80 14.99
C ASP A 16 -1.90 -10.01 14.40
N GLY A 17 -1.09 -8.95 14.46
CA GLY A 17 0.27 -8.90 13.91
C GLY A 17 0.38 -8.96 12.38
N GLN A 18 -0.70 -9.06 11.61
CA GLN A 18 -0.64 -9.18 10.15
C GLN A 18 -0.33 -7.84 9.48
N VAL A 19 0.85 -7.75 8.88
CA VAL A 19 1.23 -6.66 7.98
C VAL A 19 1.48 -7.13 6.56
N PHE A 20 1.25 -6.23 5.60
CA PHE A 20 1.67 -6.39 4.21
C PHE A 20 2.60 -5.25 3.81
N SER A 21 3.62 -5.57 3.02
CA SER A 21 4.44 -4.57 2.34
C SER A 21 3.77 -4.20 1.01
N ARG A 22 3.89 -2.93 0.61
CA ARG A 22 3.27 -2.41 -0.63
C ARG A 22 4.34 -1.67 -1.42
N ILE A 23 4.02 -1.28 -2.64
CA ILE A 23 4.82 -0.33 -3.41
C ILE A 23 3.92 0.38 -4.41
N HIS A 24 4.16 1.67 -4.63
CA HIS A 24 3.49 2.39 -5.68
C HIS A 24 4.04 2.00 -7.06
N VAL A 25 3.18 1.88 -8.08
CA VAL A 25 3.58 1.40 -9.41
C VAL A 25 4.66 2.27 -10.07
N GLU A 26 4.64 3.58 -9.85
CA GLU A 26 5.69 4.48 -10.36
C GLU A 26 7.06 4.20 -9.74
N ASP A 27 7.12 3.83 -8.45
CA ASP A 27 8.39 3.48 -7.81
C ASP A 27 8.93 2.14 -8.32
N ILE A 28 8.06 1.21 -8.73
CA ILE A 28 8.50 -0.01 -9.44
C ILE A 28 9.21 0.38 -10.75
N ALA A 29 8.62 1.30 -11.53
CA ALA A 29 9.21 1.76 -12.77
C ALA A 29 10.57 2.43 -12.52
N THR A 30 10.67 3.32 -11.52
CA THR A 30 11.93 3.96 -11.13
C THR A 30 13.01 2.94 -10.74
N VAL A 31 12.65 1.89 -10.00
CA VAL A 31 13.60 0.82 -9.65
C VAL A 31 14.06 0.04 -10.87
N LEU A 32 13.14 -0.29 -11.79
CA LEU A 32 13.48 -1.01 -13.02
C LEU A 32 14.40 -0.18 -13.93
N GLU A 33 14.10 1.10 -14.11
CA GLU A 33 14.96 2.03 -14.86
C GLU A 33 16.35 2.12 -14.23
N ALA A 34 16.44 2.29 -12.90
CA ALA A 34 17.71 2.35 -12.20
C ALA A 34 18.52 1.05 -12.34
N SER A 35 17.86 -0.11 -12.30
CA SER A 35 18.48 -1.43 -12.51
C SER A 35 19.02 -1.61 -13.94
N ILE A 36 18.30 -1.11 -14.95
CA ILE A 36 18.77 -1.11 -16.34
C ILE A 36 20.03 -0.26 -16.51
N VAL A 37 20.09 0.90 -15.85
CA VAL A 37 21.24 1.82 -15.89
C VAL A 37 22.43 1.28 -15.10
N LYS A 38 22.19 0.52 -14.02
CA LYS A 38 23.22 -0.04 -13.13
C LYS A 38 23.10 -1.57 -13.07
N PRO A 39 23.39 -2.27 -14.19
CA PRO A 39 23.17 -3.71 -14.27
C PRO A 39 24.05 -4.46 -13.28
N ARG A 40 23.43 -5.37 -12.52
CA ARG A 40 24.11 -6.35 -11.66
C ARG A 40 23.53 -7.73 -11.93
N ALA A 41 24.21 -8.51 -12.77
CA ALA A 41 23.75 -9.84 -13.15
C ALA A 41 23.53 -10.73 -11.91
N GLY A 42 22.37 -11.40 -11.84
CA GLY A 42 22.01 -12.27 -10.72
C GLY A 42 21.56 -11.55 -9.44
N ALA A 43 21.48 -10.21 -9.44
CA ALA A 43 20.96 -9.46 -8.31
C ALA A 43 19.46 -9.70 -8.08
N ILE A 44 19.05 -9.72 -6.81
CA ILE A 44 17.65 -9.71 -6.41
C ILE A 44 17.41 -8.43 -5.62
N TYR A 45 16.45 -7.64 -6.08
CA TYR A 45 16.02 -6.41 -5.43
C TYR A 45 14.61 -6.57 -4.90
N ASN A 46 14.46 -6.40 -3.59
CA ASN A 46 13.15 -6.28 -2.97
C ASN A 46 12.58 -4.89 -3.25
N VAL A 47 11.37 -4.86 -3.80
CA VAL A 47 10.69 -3.63 -4.21
C VAL A 47 9.47 -3.44 -3.33
N ALA A 48 9.65 -2.66 -2.27
CA ALA A 48 8.66 -2.35 -1.25
C ALA A 48 8.87 -0.92 -0.74
N ASP A 49 7.80 -0.30 -0.25
CA ASP A 49 7.82 0.96 0.48
C ASP A 49 8.42 0.79 1.89
N ASP A 50 8.49 1.87 2.66
CA ASP A 50 9.13 1.92 3.98
C ASP A 50 8.19 1.56 5.13
N GLU A 51 6.89 1.44 4.88
CA GLU A 51 5.87 1.28 5.91
C GLU A 51 4.99 0.03 5.67
N PRO A 52 5.44 -1.16 6.14
CA PRO A 52 4.56 -2.31 6.23
C PRO A 52 3.38 -2.00 7.17
N ALA A 53 2.16 -2.14 6.64
CA ALA A 53 0.94 -1.76 7.35
C ALA A 53 -0.12 -2.87 7.31
N ALA A 54 -0.93 -2.94 8.35
CA ALA A 54 -2.08 -3.85 8.38
C ALA A 54 -3.05 -3.51 7.23
N PRO A 55 -3.71 -4.50 6.62
CA PRO A 55 -4.66 -4.24 5.54
C PRO A 55 -5.82 -3.34 6.01
N GLY A 56 -6.28 -3.51 7.25
CA GLY A 56 -7.32 -2.69 7.87
C GLY A 56 -6.96 -1.21 7.96
N ASP A 57 -5.74 -0.89 8.43
CA ASP A 57 -5.26 0.49 8.58
C ASP A 57 -5.23 1.25 7.26
N VAL A 58 -4.82 0.59 6.18
CA VAL A 58 -4.77 1.20 4.84
C VAL A 58 -6.17 1.51 4.32
N VAL A 59 -7.14 0.62 4.57
CA VAL A 59 -8.54 0.85 4.21
C VAL A 59 -9.15 1.97 5.06
N ALA A 60 -8.88 1.97 6.36
CA ALA A 60 -9.38 3.00 7.28
C ALA A 60 -8.85 4.39 6.90
N HIS A 61 -7.55 4.51 6.62
CA HIS A 61 -6.95 5.77 6.18
C HIS A 61 -7.51 6.22 4.82
N ALA A 62 -7.70 5.30 3.86
CA ALA A 62 -8.31 5.66 2.59
C ALA A 62 -9.77 6.12 2.73
N ALA A 63 -10.53 5.58 3.68
CA ALA A 63 -11.90 5.99 4.00
C ALA A 63 -11.94 7.40 4.60
N GLU A 64 -11.03 7.67 5.56
CA GLU A 64 -10.82 8.99 6.15
C GLU A 64 -10.54 10.05 5.07
N MET A 65 -9.62 9.76 4.14
CA MET A 65 -9.24 10.68 3.07
C MET A 65 -10.40 11.10 2.15
N ILE A 66 -11.43 10.27 2.03
CA ILE A 66 -12.62 10.56 1.20
C ILE A 66 -13.86 10.94 2.03
N GLY A 67 -13.70 11.10 3.35
CA GLY A 67 -14.76 11.53 4.25
C GLY A 67 -15.88 10.52 4.47
N VAL A 68 -15.62 9.22 4.32
CA VAL A 68 -16.60 8.16 4.60
C VAL A 68 -16.24 7.37 5.84
N ALA A 69 -17.25 6.79 6.51
CA ALA A 69 -17.00 5.87 7.61
C ALA A 69 -16.27 4.63 7.08
N PRO A 70 -15.19 4.17 7.73
CA PRO A 70 -14.53 2.95 7.33
C PRO A 70 -15.45 1.75 7.57
N PRO A 71 -15.38 0.68 6.75
CA PRO A 71 -16.12 -0.56 7.00
C PRO A 71 -15.84 -1.10 8.41
N PRO A 72 -16.78 -1.83 9.03
CA PRO A 72 -16.50 -2.51 10.29
C PRO A 72 -15.36 -3.52 10.12
N GLU A 73 -14.62 -3.75 11.19
CA GLU A 73 -13.62 -4.80 11.23
C GLU A 73 -14.30 -6.16 11.27
N ILE A 74 -13.65 -7.12 10.62
CA ILE A 74 -14.07 -8.52 10.56
C ILE A 74 -12.87 -9.33 11.03
N ASP A 75 -13.04 -10.07 12.11
CA ASP A 75 -12.03 -11.00 12.60
C ASP A 75 -11.67 -11.98 11.48
N PHE A 76 -10.38 -12.28 11.34
CA PHE A 76 -9.89 -13.16 10.27
C PHE A 76 -10.58 -14.53 10.25
N GLU A 77 -10.99 -15.04 11.40
CA GLU A 77 -11.69 -16.32 11.49
C GLU A 77 -13.13 -16.26 10.96
N ASP A 78 -13.78 -15.11 11.06
CA ASP A 78 -15.15 -14.87 10.58
C ASP A 78 -15.19 -14.30 9.16
N ALA A 79 -14.03 -13.96 8.59
CA ALA A 79 -13.93 -13.38 7.26
C ALA A 79 -14.22 -14.40 6.15
N ASP A 80 -15.23 -14.12 5.34
CA ASP A 80 -15.53 -14.88 4.12
C ASP A 80 -14.47 -14.60 3.02
N LEU A 81 -13.42 -15.40 3.07
CA LEU A 81 -12.26 -15.35 2.18
C LEU A 81 -12.20 -16.58 1.30
N SER A 82 -11.93 -16.36 0.00
CA SER A 82 -11.56 -17.46 -0.88
C SER A 82 -10.28 -18.16 -0.37
N PRO A 83 -10.06 -19.45 -0.72
CA PRO A 83 -8.85 -20.16 -0.32
C PRO A 83 -7.55 -19.42 -0.68
N MET A 84 -7.54 -18.76 -1.85
CA MET A 84 -6.42 -17.94 -2.30
C MET A 84 -6.26 -16.67 -1.47
N ALA A 85 -7.35 -15.97 -1.12
CA ALA A 85 -7.26 -14.80 -0.27
C ALA A 85 -6.76 -15.19 1.13
N ARG A 86 -7.22 -16.32 1.67
CA ARG A 86 -6.78 -16.84 2.98
C ARG A 86 -5.30 -17.24 2.99
N SER A 87 -4.73 -17.71 1.87
CA SER A 87 -3.31 -18.06 1.79
C SER A 87 -2.38 -16.86 1.97
N PHE A 88 -2.78 -15.65 1.54
CA PHE A 88 -2.02 -14.43 1.80
C PHE A 88 -1.89 -14.10 3.29
N TYR A 89 -2.85 -14.53 4.11
CA TYR A 89 -2.80 -14.35 5.57
C TYR A 89 -2.04 -15.49 6.28
N GLN A 90 -1.58 -16.53 5.58
CA GLN A 90 -0.80 -17.62 6.22
C GLN A 90 0.60 -17.18 6.64
N GLY A 91 1.09 -16.06 6.13
CA GLY A 91 2.36 -15.48 6.55
C GLY A 91 2.27 -13.96 6.65
N SER A 92 3.08 -13.39 7.54
CA SER A 92 3.34 -11.95 7.58
C SER A 92 4.84 -11.73 7.47
N ARG A 93 5.25 -10.89 6.52
CA ARG A 93 6.66 -10.56 6.27
C ARG A 93 6.78 -9.06 6.04
N LYS A 94 7.75 -8.46 6.72
CA LYS A 94 8.22 -7.10 6.46
C LYS A 94 9.35 -7.18 5.45
N ILE A 95 9.18 -6.55 4.29
CA ILE A 95 10.13 -6.62 3.19
C ILE A 95 11.08 -5.42 3.28
N GLY A 96 12.36 -5.68 3.49
CA GLY A 96 13.38 -4.63 3.47
C GLY A 96 13.76 -4.23 2.03
N ASN A 97 13.94 -2.94 1.80
CA ASN A 97 14.23 -2.34 0.48
C ASN A 97 15.64 -1.69 0.40
N ALA A 98 16.55 -2.06 1.30
CA ALA A 98 17.84 -1.39 1.43
C ALA A 98 18.68 -1.41 0.14
N LEU A 99 18.61 -2.47 -0.66
CA LEU A 99 19.42 -2.60 -1.88
C LEU A 99 18.97 -1.66 -3.00
N ILE A 100 17.67 -1.40 -3.16
CA ILE A 100 17.22 -0.42 -4.16
C ILE A 100 17.69 0.99 -3.81
N LYS A 101 17.83 1.31 -2.51
CA LYS A 101 18.32 2.59 -2.04
C LYS A 101 19.84 2.71 -2.15
N SER A 102 20.56 1.71 -1.64
CA SER A 102 22.03 1.77 -1.53
C SER A 102 22.76 1.45 -2.83
N GLU A 103 22.33 0.45 -3.59
CA GLU A 103 23.01 0.04 -4.83
C GLU A 103 22.47 0.79 -6.04
N LEU A 104 21.14 0.89 -6.18
CA LEU A 104 20.52 1.55 -7.33
C LEU A 104 20.43 3.07 -7.15
N GLY A 105 20.54 3.58 -5.91
CA GLY A 105 20.41 5.01 -5.62
C GLY A 105 18.96 5.52 -5.72
N VAL A 106 17.98 4.62 -5.58
CA VAL A 106 16.56 4.99 -5.69
C VAL A 106 16.13 5.72 -4.42
N ALA A 107 15.57 6.91 -4.61
CA ALA A 107 14.77 7.59 -3.61
C ALA A 107 13.28 7.38 -3.97
N LEU A 108 12.53 6.76 -3.07
CA LEU A 108 11.11 6.47 -3.30
C LEU A 108 10.32 7.78 -3.36
N ARG A 109 9.50 7.92 -4.40
CA ARG A 109 8.55 9.03 -4.54
C ARG A 109 7.39 8.88 -3.56
N TYR A 110 6.99 7.64 -3.27
CA TYR A 110 5.92 7.31 -2.34
C TYR A 110 6.46 6.35 -1.27
N PRO A 111 7.21 6.87 -0.28
CA PRO A 111 7.87 6.04 0.72
C PRO A 111 6.90 5.34 1.67
N THR A 112 5.64 5.79 1.74
CA THR A 112 4.62 5.14 2.57
C THR A 112 3.33 4.87 1.78
N TYR A 113 2.51 3.98 2.31
CA TYR A 113 1.17 3.75 1.77
C TYR A 113 0.32 5.04 1.79
N ARG A 114 0.59 5.97 2.72
CA ARG A 114 -0.12 7.26 2.84
C ARG A 114 0.21 8.17 1.66
N ASP A 115 1.50 8.26 1.31
CA ASP A 115 1.95 9.00 0.14
C ASP A 115 1.37 8.41 -1.15
N GLY A 116 1.39 7.08 -1.27
CA GLY A 116 0.81 6.38 -2.41
C GLY A 116 -0.70 6.60 -2.53
N LEU A 117 -1.45 6.50 -1.42
CA LEU A 117 -2.88 6.77 -1.42
C LEU A 117 -3.19 8.23 -1.81
N LYS A 118 -2.41 9.19 -1.29
CA LYS A 118 -2.57 10.61 -1.61
C LYS A 118 -2.39 10.88 -3.10
N ALA A 119 -1.42 10.23 -3.73
CA ALA A 119 -1.19 10.33 -5.18
C ALA A 119 -2.31 9.70 -6.02
N LEU A 120 -2.93 8.63 -5.50
CA LEU A 120 -3.99 7.89 -6.16
C LEU A 120 -5.40 8.45 -5.89
N MET A 121 -5.52 9.54 -5.13
CA MET A 121 -6.82 10.15 -4.86
C MET A 121 -7.48 10.62 -6.18
N PRO A 122 -8.74 10.22 -6.43
CA PRO A 122 -9.48 10.74 -7.57
C PRO A 122 -9.62 12.27 -7.47
N LYS A 123 -9.33 12.97 -8.57
CA LYS A 123 -9.47 14.44 -8.64
C LYS A 123 -10.89 14.91 -8.30
N SER A 124 -11.89 14.09 -8.60
CA SER A 124 -13.30 14.35 -8.25
C SER A 124 -13.58 14.35 -6.75
N LEU A 125 -12.74 13.71 -5.94
CA LEU A 125 -12.82 13.68 -4.48
C LEU A 125 -11.89 14.72 -3.83
N THR A 126 -11.17 15.50 -4.65
CA THR A 126 -10.30 16.58 -4.18
C THR A 126 -11.11 17.88 -4.06
N THR A 127 -12.04 17.93 -3.11
CA THR A 127 -12.83 19.14 -2.81
C THR A 127 -12.47 19.70 -1.44
N GLY A 128 -11.65 20.76 -1.44
CA GLY A 128 -11.78 21.88 -0.51
C GLY A 128 -11.02 21.85 0.82
N THR A 129 -9.71 22.11 0.80
CA THR A 129 -9.10 23.02 1.79
C THR A 129 -8.91 24.38 1.14
N SER A 130 -10.01 25.13 1.02
CA SER A 130 -9.94 26.59 1.05
C SER A 130 -10.29 27.00 2.48
N THR A 131 -9.30 27.45 3.23
CA THR A 131 -9.52 28.29 4.40
C THR A 131 -8.43 29.34 4.41
N SER A 132 -8.81 30.51 3.88
CA SER A 132 -8.47 31.86 4.33
C SER A 132 -7.37 31.97 5.40
N ARG A 133 -6.28 32.65 5.04
CA ARG A 133 -5.90 33.96 5.59
C ARG A 133 -5.13 34.75 4.54
#